data_AF-A0A382R6C9-F1
#
_entry.id   AF-A0A382R6C9-F1
#
_cell.length_a   1.000
_cell.length_b   1.000
_cell.length_c   1.000
_cell.angle_alpha   90.00
_cell.angle_beta   90.00
_cell.angle_gamma   90.00
#
_symmetry.space_group_name_H-M   'P 1'
#
loop_
_entity.id
_entity.type
_entity.pdbx_description
1 polymer ?
#
loop_
_entity_poly.entity_id
_entity_poly.type
_entity_poly.pdbx_seq_one_letter_code
_entity_poly.pdbx_strand_id
1 'polypeptide(L)'
;TIDAASIRAIKKFAESLKAGAGGLVDCNDDPPEALHLAMQDAIRMQWRSESEERVIIVISDQPPYPIQVDRTLRLSRQFVQQHRGRVSIVHVIQPHTTLSDRRILEQIARAGNGEYIEGGASFIGSVLLAVR
;
A
#
# COMPACT_ATOMS: atom_id res chain seq x y z
N THR A 1 0.11 -20.07 -11.90
CA THR A 1 -1.00 -20.52 -11.06
C THR A 1 -0.62 -20.34 -9.60
N ILE A 2 -1.43 -19.63 -8.81
CA ILE A 2 -1.27 -19.61 -7.34
C ILE A 2 -1.81 -20.95 -6.85
N ASP A 3 -0.96 -21.78 -6.25
CA ASP A 3 -1.38 -23.07 -5.72
C ASP A 3 -1.66 -23.01 -4.21
N ALA A 4 -2.22 -24.09 -3.67
CA ALA A 4 -2.56 -24.16 -2.25
C ALA A 4 -1.31 -24.03 -1.34
N ALA A 5 -0.13 -24.38 -1.84
CA ALA A 5 1.12 -24.21 -1.10
C ALA A 5 1.50 -22.73 -0.99
N SER A 6 1.39 -21.97 -2.07
CA SER A 6 1.66 -20.53 -2.13
C SER A 6 0.73 -19.75 -1.19
N ILE A 7 -0.56 -20.08 -1.17
CA ILE A 7 -1.54 -19.46 -0.27
C ILE A 7 -1.17 -19.73 1.21
N ARG A 8 -0.81 -20.98 1.54
CA ARG A 8 -0.36 -21.34 2.89
C ARG A 8 0.92 -20.61 3.29
N ALA A 9 1.87 -20.44 2.37
CA ALA A 9 3.11 -19.72 2.62
C ALA A 9 2.86 -18.23 2.90
N ILE A 10 2.03 -17.57 2.08
CA ILE A 10 1.64 -16.17 2.28
C ILE A 10 0.91 -16.00 3.61
N LYS A 11 -0.03 -16.90 3.94
CA LYS A 11 -0.73 -16.87 5.23
C LYS A 11 0.24 -16.97 6.41
N LYS A 12 1.16 -17.94 6.39
CA LYS A 12 2.17 -18.11 7.44
C LYS A 12 3.08 -16.89 7.55
N PHE A 13 3.48 -16.30 6.43
CA PHE A 13 4.27 -15.07 6.42
C PHE A 13 3.51 -13.93 7.09
N ALA A 14 2.26 -13.68 6.68
CA ALA A 14 1.43 -12.64 7.27
C ALA A 14 1.21 -12.84 8.78
N GLU A 15 0.97 -14.08 9.23
CA GLU A 15 0.84 -14.44 10.65
C GLU A 15 2.15 -14.29 11.44
N SER A 16 3.30 -14.29 10.76
CA SER A 16 4.62 -14.12 11.39
C SER A 16 5.03 -12.66 11.56
N LEU A 17 4.34 -11.73 10.90
CA LEU A 17 4.62 -10.30 11.01
C LEU A 17 4.35 -9.83 12.44
N LYS A 18 5.32 -9.12 13.00
CA LYS A 18 5.18 -8.43 14.29
C LYS A 18 5.45 -6.95 14.04
N ALA A 19 4.68 -6.09 14.70
CA ALA A 19 5.00 -4.67 14.72
C ALA A 19 6.41 -4.50 15.29
N GLY A 20 7.32 -3.94 14.51
CA GLY A 20 8.65 -3.57 14.94
C GLY A 20 8.75 -2.05 14.92
N ALA A 21 8.78 -1.42 16.09
CA ALA A 21 9.37 -0.09 16.20
C ALA A 21 10.89 -0.30 16.07
N GLY A 22 11.57 0.44 15.20
CA GLY A 22 13.01 0.37 15.05
C GLY A 22 13.74 0.81 16.34
N GLY A 23 13.80 -0.05 17.35
CA GLY A 23 14.65 0.06 18.55
C GLY A 23 14.55 1.32 19.43
N LEU A 24 13.76 2.32 19.06
CA LEU A 24 13.69 3.62 19.72
C LEU A 24 12.26 3.96 20.14
N VAL A 25 12.18 4.80 21.17
CA VAL A 25 10.96 5.31 21.81
C VAL A 25 10.14 6.21 20.87
N ASP A 26 10.73 6.61 19.74
CA ASP A 26 10.10 7.39 18.68
C ASP A 26 9.84 6.50 17.45
N CYS A 27 8.63 6.60 16.90
CA CYS A 27 8.10 5.79 15.78
C CYS A 27 9.05 5.69 14.57
N ASN A 28 9.05 4.51 13.93
CA ASN A 28 9.70 4.13 12.66
C ASN A 28 10.95 4.94 12.24
N ASP A 29 12.14 4.36 12.43
CA ASP A 29 13.36 4.80 11.73
C ASP A 29 13.65 3.83 10.58
N ASP A 30 12.92 3.99 9.47
CA ASP A 30 13.07 3.22 8.23
C ASP A 30 13.59 4.12 7.09
N PRO A 31 14.91 4.41 7.02
CA PRO A 31 15.52 4.97 5.83
C PRO A 31 15.98 3.85 4.88
N PRO A 32 15.40 3.70 3.67
CA PRO A 32 14.35 4.50 3.06
C PRO A 32 12.93 4.11 3.51
N GLU A 33 12.03 5.09 3.51
CA GLU A 33 10.64 4.93 3.95
C GLU A 33 9.94 3.77 3.22
N ALA A 34 9.23 2.94 3.99
CA ALA A 34 8.76 1.65 3.53
C ALA A 34 7.76 1.71 2.37
N LEU A 35 6.77 2.62 2.39
CA LEU A 35 5.80 2.77 1.32
C LEU A 35 6.47 3.23 0.03
N HIS A 36 7.36 4.20 0.13
CA HIS A 36 8.16 4.68 -0.98
C HIS A 36 9.00 3.56 -1.60
N LEU A 37 9.69 2.75 -0.78
CA LEU A 37 10.50 1.62 -1.24
C LEU A 37 9.62 0.56 -1.93
N ALA A 38 8.51 0.18 -1.31
CA ALA A 38 7.58 -0.80 -1.86
C ALA A 38 7.03 -0.37 -3.23
N MET A 39 6.71 0.92 -3.39
CA MET A 39 6.25 1.47 -4.67
C MET A 39 7.35 1.46 -5.74
N GLN A 40 8.61 1.72 -5.38
CA GLN A 40 9.72 1.59 -6.33
C GLN A 40 9.85 0.15 -6.82
N ASP A 41 9.77 -0.81 -5.91
CA ASP A 41 9.94 -2.22 -6.23
C ASP A 41 8.77 -2.72 -7.06
N ALA A 42 7.53 -2.40 -6.69
CA ALA A 42 6.33 -2.79 -7.41
C ALA A 42 6.34 -2.32 -8.87
N ILE A 43 6.92 -1.16 -9.17
CA ILE A 43 7.06 -0.67 -10.54
C ILE A 43 8.07 -1.49 -11.35
N ARG A 44 9.16 -1.96 -10.71
CA ARG A 44 10.22 -2.76 -11.35
C ARG A 44 9.87 -4.24 -11.44
N MET A 45 8.87 -4.70 -10.69
CA MET A 45 8.45 -6.09 -10.72
C MET A 45 7.99 -6.50 -12.12
N GLN A 46 8.39 -7.71 -12.51
CA GLN A 46 7.85 -8.36 -13.71
C GLN A 46 6.46 -8.91 -13.38
N TRP A 47 5.45 -8.05 -13.56
CA TRP A 47 4.07 -8.47 -13.45
C TRP A 47 3.75 -9.51 -14.52
N ARG A 48 2.94 -10.50 -14.13
CA ARG A 48 2.41 -11.52 -15.03
C ARG A 48 1.73 -10.86 -16.24
N SER A 49 2.16 -11.24 -17.43
CA SER A 49 1.59 -10.70 -18.68
C SER A 49 0.15 -11.15 -18.88
N GLU A 50 -0.21 -12.32 -18.34
CA GLU A 50 -1.56 -12.89 -18.38
C GLU A 50 -2.55 -12.21 -17.43
N SER A 51 -2.08 -11.34 -16.52
CA SER A 51 -2.98 -10.63 -15.61
C SER A 51 -3.79 -9.57 -16.35
N GLU A 52 -5.11 -9.74 -16.33
CA GLU A 52 -6.08 -8.75 -16.84
C GLU A 52 -5.97 -7.43 -16.08
N GLU A 53 -5.77 -7.52 -14.77
CA GLU A 53 -5.60 -6.37 -13.89
C GLU A 53 -4.37 -6.50 -12.99
N ARG A 54 -3.74 -5.35 -12.71
CA ARG A 54 -2.61 -5.23 -11.79
C ARG A 54 -2.96 -4.20 -10.76
N VAL A 55 -3.14 -4.63 -9.51
CA VAL A 55 -3.59 -3.76 -8.43
C VAL A 55 -2.55 -3.81 -7.32
N ILE A 56 -2.10 -2.63 -6.89
CA ILE A 56 -1.37 -2.46 -5.64
C ILE A 56 -2.38 -1.98 -4.60
N ILE A 57 -2.43 -2.67 -3.47
CA ILE A 57 -3.21 -2.25 -2.31
C ILE A 57 -2.23 -1.92 -1.20
N VAL A 58 -2.22 -0.65 -0.80
CA VAL A 58 -1.45 -0.19 0.35
C VAL A 58 -2.38 -0.15 1.55
N ILE A 59 -1.96 -0.78 2.63
CA ILE A 59 -2.69 -0.78 3.89
C ILE A 59 -1.83 -0.04 4.89
N SER A 60 -2.28 1.13 5.33
CA SER A 60 -1.47 1.99 6.20
C SER A 60 -2.35 2.83 7.11
N ASP A 61 -1.86 3.13 8.31
CA ASP A 61 -2.41 4.12 9.23
C ASP A 61 -1.80 5.52 9.04
N GLN A 62 -0.69 5.63 8.29
CA GLN A 62 0.03 6.87 8.03
C GLN A 62 0.45 7.03 6.56
N PRO A 63 0.61 8.27 6.06
CA PRO A 63 1.17 8.54 4.74
C PRO A 63 2.69 8.30 4.72
N PRO A 64 3.33 8.29 3.54
CA PRO A 64 4.79 8.37 3.45
C PRO A 64 5.32 9.58 4.23
N TYR A 65 6.59 9.51 4.66
CA TYR A 65 7.26 10.69 5.22
C TYR A 65 7.18 11.88 4.27
N PRO A 66 7.11 13.12 4.82
CA PRO A 66 6.89 14.34 4.02
C PRO A 66 7.83 14.45 2.81
N ILE A 67 9.11 14.10 2.98
CA ILE A 67 10.12 14.16 1.91
C ILE A 67 9.86 13.16 0.76
N GLN A 68 9.09 12.10 0.99
CA GLN A 68 8.78 11.07 0.01
C GLN A 68 7.41 11.24 -0.67
N VAL A 69 6.52 12.07 -0.14
CA VAL A 69 5.13 12.21 -0.65
C VAL A 69 5.10 12.46 -2.16
N ASP A 70 5.81 13.48 -2.64
CA ASP A 70 5.83 13.81 -4.08
C ASP A 70 6.40 12.68 -4.94
N ARG A 71 7.37 11.94 -4.40
CA ARG A 71 7.99 10.83 -5.10
C ARG A 71 7.04 9.65 -5.17
N THR A 72 6.36 9.32 -4.07
CA THR A 72 5.33 8.27 -4.02
C THR A 72 4.17 8.59 -4.95
N LEU A 73 3.71 9.84 -5.03
CA LEU A 73 2.70 10.27 -6.00
C LEU A 73 3.14 10.04 -7.45
N ARG A 74 4.40 10.35 -7.79
CA ARG A 74 4.94 10.07 -9.13
C ARG A 74 5.01 8.58 -9.43
N LEU A 75 5.42 7.77 -8.45
CA LEU A 75 5.46 6.31 -8.58
C LEU A 75 4.06 5.73 -8.82
N SER A 76 3.04 6.19 -8.10
CA SER A 76 1.65 5.76 -8.36
C SER A 76 1.20 6.04 -9.80
N ARG A 77 1.47 7.25 -10.32
CA ARG A 77 1.15 7.59 -11.72
C ARG A 77 1.93 6.73 -12.70
N GLN A 78 3.21 6.50 -12.44
CA GLN A 78 4.07 5.68 -13.28
C GLN A 78 3.58 4.24 -13.33
N PHE A 79 3.12 3.68 -12.21
CA PHE A 79 2.56 2.32 -12.16
C PHE A 79 1.36 2.19 -13.09
N VAL A 80 0.42 3.14 -13.04
CA VAL A 80 -0.74 3.19 -13.94
C VAL A 80 -0.29 3.22 -15.40
N GLN A 81 0.66 4.10 -15.74
CA GLN A 81 1.12 4.28 -17.12
C GLN A 81 1.85 3.05 -17.68
N GLN A 82 2.67 2.40 -16.87
CA GLN A 82 3.52 1.28 -17.32
C GLN A 82 2.78 -0.05 -17.32
N HIS A 83 1.91 -0.27 -16.33
CA HIS A 83 1.32 -1.58 -16.06
C HIS A 83 -0.17 -1.64 -16.38
N ARG A 84 -0.78 -0.52 -16.80
CA ARG A 84 -2.25 -0.35 -16.90
C ARG A 84 -2.94 -0.76 -15.58
N GLY A 85 -2.25 -0.51 -14.48
CA GLY A 85 -2.66 -0.96 -13.15
C GLY A 85 -3.37 0.13 -12.34
N ARG A 86 -3.67 -0.20 -11.10
CA ARG A 86 -4.29 0.68 -10.10
C ARG A 86 -3.53 0.65 -8.78
N VAL A 87 -3.53 1.76 -8.04
CA VAL A 87 -3.00 1.84 -6.67
C VAL A 87 -4.12 2.31 -5.75
N SER A 88 -4.60 1.43 -4.90
CA SER A 88 -5.64 1.70 -3.92
C SER A 88 -5.04 1.78 -2.52
N ILE A 89 -5.66 2.58 -1.65
CA ILE A 89 -5.28 2.72 -0.25
C ILE A 89 -6.41 2.22 0.63
N VAL A 90 -6.09 1.35 1.58
CA VAL A 90 -6.91 1.07 2.76
C VAL A 90 -6.29 1.79 3.95
N HIS A 91 -6.94 2.85 4.41
CA HIS A 91 -6.47 3.67 5.51
C HIS A 91 -6.99 3.15 6.84
N VAL A 92 -6.09 2.67 7.70
CA VAL A 92 -6.42 2.22 9.05
C VAL A 92 -6.45 3.44 9.98
N ILE A 93 -7.63 4.01 10.20
CA ILE A 93 -7.77 5.24 11.00
C ILE A 93 -7.36 5.00 12.45
N GLN A 94 -6.48 5.85 12.95
CA GLN A 94 -6.03 5.89 14.34
C GLN A 94 -6.54 7.15 15.05
N PRO A 95 -6.58 7.19 16.40
CA PRO A 95 -7.01 8.38 17.14
C PRO A 95 -6.21 9.66 16.84
N HIS A 96 -4.99 9.52 16.34
CA HIS A 96 -4.08 10.63 16.02
C HIS A 96 -4.03 10.94 14.51
N THR A 97 -4.82 10.26 13.67
CA THR A 97 -4.91 10.55 12.24
C THR A 97 -5.39 11.98 12.00
N THR A 98 -4.65 12.75 11.20
CA THR A 98 -5.01 14.12 10.85
C THR A 98 -5.77 14.20 9.52
N LEU A 99 -6.43 15.35 9.28
CA LEU A 99 -7.00 15.65 7.96
C LEU A 99 -5.93 15.73 6.86
N SER A 100 -4.68 16.08 7.21
CA SER A 100 -3.57 16.12 6.26
C SER A 100 -3.19 14.71 5.81
N ASP A 101 -3.10 13.78 6.76
CA ASP A 101 -2.74 12.37 6.51
C ASP A 101 -3.74 11.73 5.55
N ARG A 102 -5.03 11.91 5.84
CA ARG A 102 -6.12 11.48 4.96
C ARG A 102 -5.98 12.04 3.55
N ARG A 103 -5.73 13.34 3.41
CA ARG A 103 -5.61 13.99 2.08
C ARG A 103 -4.42 13.45 1.30
N ILE A 104 -3.29 13.20 1.95
CA ILE A 104 -2.09 12.66 1.28
C ILE A 104 -2.37 11.25 0.78
N LEU A 105 -2.91 10.36 1.63
CA LEU A 105 -3.27 9.01 1.25
C LEU A 105 -4.31 8.98 0.12
N GLU A 106 -5.33 9.84 0.19
CA GLU A 106 -6.32 9.98 -0.86
C GLU A 106 -5.71 10.46 -2.19
N GLN A 107 -4.77 11.41 -2.15
CA GLN A 107 -4.05 11.87 -3.34
C GLN A 107 -3.21 10.74 -3.97
N ILE A 108 -2.59 9.88 -3.15
CA ILE A 108 -1.83 8.72 -3.64
C ILE A 108 -2.75 7.73 -4.37
N ALA A 109 -3.91 7.41 -3.79
CA ALA A 109 -4.90 6.54 -4.44
C ALA A 109 -5.38 7.12 -5.78
N ARG A 110 -5.78 8.40 -5.76
CA ARG A 110 -6.23 9.13 -6.96
C ARG A 110 -5.14 9.19 -8.04
N ALA A 111 -3.90 9.42 -7.65
CA ALA A 111 -2.76 9.43 -8.58
C ALA A 111 -2.51 8.05 -9.22
N GLY A 112 -2.90 6.98 -8.53
CA GLY A 112 -2.85 5.61 -9.00
C GLY A 112 -4.12 5.09 -9.65
N ASN A 113 -5.11 5.93 -10.00
CA ASN A 113 -6.41 5.50 -10.53
C ASN A 113 -7.10 4.42 -9.67
N GLY A 114 -6.84 4.39 -8.36
CA GLY A 114 -7.45 3.45 -7.42
C GLY A 114 -8.32 4.15 -6.39
N GLU A 115 -8.79 3.36 -5.43
CA GLU A 115 -9.75 3.79 -4.42
C GLU A 115 -9.06 4.14 -3.11
N TYR A 116 -9.54 5.19 -2.44
CA TYR A 116 -9.23 5.45 -1.04
C TYR A 116 -10.37 4.91 -0.19
N ILE A 117 -10.06 3.97 0.69
CA ILE A 117 -11.03 3.28 1.53
C ILE A 117 -10.63 3.48 2.98
N GLU A 118 -11.55 4.01 3.77
CA GLU A 118 -11.39 4.02 5.23
C GLU A 118 -11.62 2.60 5.76
N GLY A 119 -10.66 2.09 6.53
CA GLY A 119 -10.75 0.81 7.20
C GLY A 119 -11.94 0.83 8.15
N GLY A 120 -13.00 0.11 7.79
CA GLY A 120 -14.22 -0.03 8.59
C GLY A 120 -14.19 -1.27 9.48
N ALA A 121 -15.37 -1.71 9.96
CA ALA A 121 -15.51 -2.87 10.84
C ALA A 121 -15.02 -4.22 10.25
N SER A 122 -14.83 -4.30 8.92
CA SER A 122 -14.33 -5.50 8.25
C SER A 122 -13.14 -5.18 7.36
N PHE A 123 -11.94 -5.61 7.80
CA PHE A 123 -10.71 -5.49 7.04
C PHE A 123 -10.79 -6.18 5.67
N ILE A 124 -11.34 -7.40 5.63
CA ILE A 124 -11.53 -8.15 4.38
C ILE A 124 -12.46 -7.39 3.45
N GLY A 125 -13.53 -6.79 3.99
CA GLY A 125 -14.44 -5.95 3.21
C GLY A 125 -13.71 -4.75 2.58
N SER A 126 -12.88 -4.05 3.35
CA SER A 126 -12.09 -2.93 2.84
C SER A 126 -11.08 -3.35 1.76
N VAL A 127 -10.41 -4.49 1.92
CA VAL A 127 -9.50 -5.01 0.88
C VAL A 127 -10.25 -5.41 -0.38
N LEU A 128 -11.42 -6.06 -0.26
CA LEU A 128 -12.24 -6.43 -1.42
C LEU A 128 -12.74 -5.20 -2.20
N LEU A 129 -13.02 -4.10 -1.51
CA LEU A 129 -13.35 -2.83 -2.16
C LEU A 129 -12.14 -2.25 -2.90
N ALA A 130 -10.93 -2.41 -2.36
CA ALA A 130 -9.71 -1.86 -2.95
C ALA A 130 -9.25 -2.56 -4.24
N VAL A 131 -9.72 -3.79 -4.48
CA VAL A 131 -9.45 -4.56 -5.71
C VAL A 131 -10.40 -4.18 -6.85
N ARG A 132 -11.54 -3.52 -6.57
CA ARG A 132 -12.56 -3.22 -7.57
C ARG A 132 -12.10 -2.19 -8.60
#